data_AF-A0A836RXZ0-F1
#
_entry.id   AF-A0A836RXZ0-F1
#
_cell.length_a   1.000
_cell.length_b   1.000
_cell.length_c   1.000
_cell.angle_alpha   90.00
_cell.angle_beta   90.00
_cell.angle_gamma   90.00
#
_symmetry.space_group_name_H-M   'P 1'
#
loop_
_entity.id
_entity.type
_entity.pdbx_description
1 polymer ?
#
loop_
_entity_poly.entity_id
_entity_poly.type
_entity_poly.pdbx_seq_one_letter_code
_entity_poly.pdbx_strand_id
1 'polypeptide(L)'
;MDKAAQVLKKTGVDVSRTKLDIALDKQTFFSIDNTEKAFIIFLESLDRPLQGLHFVLEATGGYEKKFARFLLSQSIAVSIVNPKRVRDFAKALGRLAKNDKIDAQLIRAYADVADLFLLERKSQADERLKSLILRRKQLLKHQAVEKQYLETSTDKDVILSIQDFLGTLPEQIASLDKTIQTLMEADDRCRARKQLVVAVDGIGERTASTLLVHLPELGQLSHKQISALVGVAPFCNDSGERKGKKMIWGGP
;
A
#
# COMPACT_ATOMS: atom_id res chain seq x y z
N MET A 1 18.22 8.09 -22.73
CA MET A 1 17.94 6.78 -23.33
C MET A 1 16.45 6.54 -23.24
N ASP A 2 15.77 6.74 -24.37
CA ASP A 2 14.32 6.64 -24.51
C ASP A 2 13.81 5.24 -24.13
N LYS A 3 13.04 5.16 -23.05
CA LYS A 3 12.15 4.02 -22.84
C LYS A 3 10.97 4.21 -23.78
N ALA A 4 11.03 3.62 -24.98
CA ALA A 4 9.83 3.36 -25.76
C ALA A 4 8.80 2.72 -24.84
N ALA A 5 7.65 3.37 -24.65
CA ALA A 5 6.59 2.90 -23.77
C ALA A 5 6.08 1.57 -24.32
N GLN A 6 6.60 0.46 -23.80
CA GLN A 6 6.13 -0.87 -24.15
C GLN A 6 4.65 -0.94 -23.75
N VAL A 7 3.77 -1.08 -24.73
CA VAL A 7 2.32 -1.15 -24.49
C VAL A 7 2.04 -2.48 -23.80
N LEU A 8 1.91 -2.45 -22.48
CA LEU A 8 1.55 -3.62 -21.69
C LEU A 8 0.07 -3.96 -21.89
N LYS A 9 -0.22 -5.24 -22.12
CA LYS A 9 -1.58 -5.75 -22.22
C LYS A 9 -2.20 -5.84 -20.82
N LYS A 10 -3.19 -4.99 -20.59
CA LYS A 10 -3.90 -4.87 -19.30
C LYS A 10 -4.81 -6.08 -19.08
N THR A 11 -4.67 -6.67 -17.91
CA THR A 11 -5.43 -7.83 -17.42
C THR A 11 -6.14 -7.42 -16.14
N GLY A 12 -7.46 -7.62 -16.07
CA GLY A 12 -8.24 -7.35 -14.87
C GLY A 12 -8.31 -8.58 -13.97
N VAL A 13 -8.15 -8.40 -12.67
CA VAL A 13 -8.18 -9.48 -11.68
C VAL A 13 -9.10 -9.08 -10.54
N ASP A 14 -10.21 -9.79 -10.41
CA ASP A 14 -11.00 -9.74 -9.19
C ASP A 14 -10.41 -10.74 -8.18
N VAL A 15 -10.20 -10.26 -6.96
CA VAL A 15 -9.52 -11.01 -5.91
C VAL A 15 -10.49 -11.30 -4.79
N SER A 16 -10.65 -12.58 -4.47
CA SER A 16 -11.37 -13.02 -3.28
C SER A 16 -10.44 -13.79 -2.33
N ARG A 17 -11.00 -14.21 -1.18
CA ARG A 17 -10.27 -15.00 -0.20
C ARG A 17 -9.78 -16.33 -0.77
N THR A 18 -10.59 -17.01 -1.58
CA THR A 18 -10.31 -18.38 -2.03
C THR A 18 -9.92 -18.47 -3.49
N LYS A 19 -10.35 -17.53 -4.32
CA LYS A 19 -10.16 -17.55 -5.78
C LYS A 19 -9.75 -16.21 -6.37
N LEU A 20 -9.18 -16.25 -7.56
CA LEU A 20 -8.86 -15.13 -8.43
C LEU A 20 -9.59 -15.32 -9.76
N ASP A 21 -10.40 -14.34 -10.14
CA ASP A 21 -11.08 -14.31 -11.42
C ASP A 21 -10.34 -13.34 -12.36
N ILE A 22 -9.79 -13.87 -13.44
CA ILE A 22 -8.81 -13.20 -14.29
C ILE A 22 -9.37 -13.02 -15.70
N ALA A 23 -9.42 -11.76 -16.13
CA ALA A 23 -9.81 -11.34 -17.47
C ALA A 23 -8.57 -10.87 -18.26
N LEU A 24 -7.99 -11.76 -19.05
CA LEU A 24 -6.82 -11.44 -19.89
C LEU A 24 -7.21 -10.55 -21.08
N ASP A 25 -8.37 -10.82 -21.66
CA ASP A 25 -8.97 -10.02 -22.73
C ASP A 25 -10.50 -10.10 -22.65
N LYS A 26 -11.21 -9.68 -23.70
CA LYS A 26 -12.68 -9.69 -23.72
C LYS A 26 -13.27 -11.12 -23.78
N GLN A 27 -12.50 -12.12 -24.19
CA GLN A 27 -12.95 -13.48 -24.48
C GLN A 27 -12.30 -14.53 -23.57
N THR A 28 -11.06 -14.32 -23.15
CA THR A 28 -10.28 -15.26 -22.34
C THR A 28 -10.41 -14.96 -20.84
N PHE A 29 -10.91 -15.96 -20.11
CA PHE A 29 -11.17 -15.91 -18.67
C PHE A 29 -10.58 -17.12 -17.97
N PHE A 30 -10.05 -16.88 -16.78
CA PHE A 30 -9.57 -17.92 -15.89
C PHE A 30 -10.14 -17.69 -14.50
N SER A 31 -10.42 -18.78 -13.80
CA SER A 31 -10.71 -18.76 -12.36
C SER A 31 -9.75 -19.74 -11.71
N ILE A 32 -8.94 -19.25 -10.79
CA ILE A 32 -7.88 -20.04 -10.14
C ILE A 32 -7.94 -19.86 -8.63
N ASP A 33 -7.43 -20.84 -7.88
CA ASP A 33 -7.34 -20.71 -6.43
C ASP A 33 -6.34 -19.61 -6.01
N ASN A 34 -6.59 -18.97 -4.87
CA ASN A 34 -5.69 -17.99 -4.26
C ASN A 34 -4.49 -18.67 -3.55
N THR A 35 -3.77 -19.51 -4.31
CA THR A 35 -2.63 -20.30 -3.84
C THR A 35 -1.44 -20.17 -4.79
N GLU A 36 -0.22 -20.18 -4.23
CA GLU A 36 1.00 -20.03 -5.05
C GLU A 36 1.14 -21.14 -6.09
N LYS A 37 0.72 -22.37 -5.76
CA LYS A 37 0.69 -23.49 -6.72
C LYS A 37 -0.19 -23.18 -7.92
N ALA A 38 -1.40 -22.66 -7.68
CA ALA A 38 -2.32 -22.28 -8.75
C ALA A 38 -1.78 -21.11 -9.58
N PHE A 39 -1.04 -20.17 -8.98
CA PHE A 39 -0.43 -19.06 -9.71
C PHE A 39 0.64 -19.52 -10.69
N ILE A 40 1.48 -20.48 -10.27
CA ILE A 40 2.52 -21.07 -11.13
C ILE A 40 1.87 -21.76 -12.33
N ILE A 41 0.94 -22.68 -12.07
CA ILE A 41 0.22 -23.43 -13.12
C ILE A 41 -0.48 -22.46 -14.08
N PHE A 42 -1.10 -21.41 -13.56
CA PHE A 42 -1.75 -20.38 -14.37
C PHE A 42 -0.76 -19.69 -15.29
N LEU A 43 0.36 -19.17 -14.77
CA LEU A 43 1.35 -18.47 -15.60
C LEU A 43 2.00 -19.39 -16.63
N GLU A 44 2.24 -20.66 -16.29
CA GLU A 44 2.78 -21.67 -17.22
C GLU A 44 1.79 -22.02 -18.34
N SER A 45 0.48 -21.95 -18.05
CA SER A 45 -0.56 -22.20 -19.05
C SER A 45 -0.74 -21.06 -20.07
N LEU A 46 -0.07 -19.91 -19.86
CA LEU A 46 -0.17 -18.77 -20.76
C LEU A 46 0.77 -18.94 -21.97
N ASP A 47 0.19 -19.12 -23.15
CA ASP A 47 0.91 -19.14 -24.43
C ASP A 47 1.30 -17.73 -24.92
N ARG A 48 1.85 -16.90 -24.03
CA ARG A 48 2.24 -15.51 -24.33
C ARG A 48 3.35 -15.02 -23.39
N PRO A 49 4.20 -14.08 -23.85
CA PRO A 49 5.28 -13.55 -23.04
C PRO A 49 4.74 -12.76 -21.84
N LEU A 50 5.19 -13.14 -20.64
CA LEU A 50 4.75 -12.56 -19.37
C LEU A 50 5.17 -11.09 -19.22
N GLN A 51 6.30 -10.70 -19.83
CA GLN A 51 6.84 -9.33 -19.77
C GLN A 51 5.96 -8.31 -20.51
N GLY A 52 5.02 -8.76 -21.36
CA GLY A 52 4.06 -7.90 -22.04
C GLY A 52 2.73 -7.73 -21.28
N LEU A 53 2.58 -8.30 -20.09
CA LEU A 53 1.34 -8.28 -19.31
C LEU A 53 1.40 -7.28 -18.17
N HIS A 54 0.26 -6.62 -17.93
CA HIS A 54 0.04 -5.75 -16.77
C HIS A 54 -1.23 -6.20 -16.04
N PHE A 55 -1.05 -6.77 -14.85
CA PHE A 55 -2.17 -7.21 -14.02
C PHE A 55 -2.68 -6.07 -13.15
N VAL A 56 -3.99 -5.84 -13.17
CA VAL A 56 -4.66 -4.81 -12.39
C VAL A 56 -5.61 -5.52 -11.43
N LEU A 57 -5.31 -5.42 -10.15
CA LEU A 57 -6.04 -6.10 -9.07
C LEU A 57 -6.90 -5.09 -8.33
N GLU A 58 -8.12 -5.46 -8.00
CA GLU A 58 -8.90 -4.71 -7.01
C GLU A 58 -8.40 -5.00 -5.58
N ALA A 59 -8.35 -3.99 -4.73
CA ALA A 59 -7.93 -4.17 -3.34
C ALA A 59 -9.03 -4.87 -2.51
N THR A 60 -8.76 -6.08 -2.01
CA THR A 60 -9.74 -6.88 -1.26
C THR A 60 -9.18 -7.23 0.12
N GLY A 61 -9.13 -6.24 1.01
CA GLY A 61 -8.80 -6.46 2.43
C GLY A 61 -7.42 -7.09 2.70
N GLY A 62 -6.53 -7.16 1.71
CA GLY A 62 -5.20 -7.75 1.81
C GLY A 62 -5.02 -9.09 1.10
N TYR A 63 -6.09 -9.71 0.58
CA TYR A 63 -5.98 -10.97 -0.18
C TYR A 63 -5.21 -10.80 -1.50
N GLU A 64 -5.26 -9.60 -2.09
CA GLU A 64 -4.56 -9.22 -3.32
C GLU A 64 -3.02 -9.23 -3.17
N LYS A 65 -2.52 -9.05 -1.94
CA LYS A 65 -1.08 -8.92 -1.68
C LYS A 65 -0.30 -10.18 -2.03
N LYS A 66 -0.92 -11.36 -1.88
CA LYS A 66 -0.26 -12.64 -2.16
C LYS A 66 0.05 -12.77 -3.64
N PHE A 67 -0.96 -12.54 -4.49
CA PHE A 67 -0.79 -12.60 -5.93
C PHE A 67 0.09 -11.45 -6.45
N ALA A 68 -0.08 -10.23 -5.95
CA ALA A 68 0.77 -9.10 -6.32
C ALA A 68 2.25 -9.34 -6.02
N ARG A 69 2.59 -9.91 -4.85
CA ARG A 69 3.98 -10.27 -4.51
C ARG A 69 4.55 -11.34 -5.44
N PHE A 70 3.74 -12.34 -5.78
CA PHE A 70 4.13 -13.40 -6.70
C PHE A 70 4.42 -12.84 -8.10
N LEU A 71 3.55 -11.96 -8.63
CA LEU A 71 3.80 -11.30 -9.92
C LEU A 71 5.08 -10.44 -9.89
N LEU A 72 5.30 -9.70 -8.81
CA LEU A 72 6.52 -8.90 -8.63
C LEU A 72 7.80 -9.75 -8.54
N SER A 73 7.75 -10.94 -7.95
CA SER A 73 8.92 -11.83 -7.89
C SER A 73 9.30 -12.36 -9.27
N GLN A 74 8.32 -12.51 -10.15
CA GLN A 74 8.48 -12.87 -11.57
C GLN A 74 8.74 -11.66 -12.49
N SER A 75 8.92 -10.46 -11.93
CA SER A 75 9.12 -9.20 -12.67
C SER A 75 7.97 -8.86 -13.63
N ILE A 76 6.74 -9.24 -13.28
CA ILE A 76 5.52 -8.94 -14.05
C ILE A 76 4.90 -7.64 -13.50
N ALA A 77 4.46 -6.77 -14.41
CA ALA A 77 3.86 -5.50 -14.04
C ALA A 77 2.51 -5.70 -13.33
N VAL A 78 2.33 -5.04 -12.20
CA VAL A 78 1.12 -5.15 -11.38
C VAL A 78 0.68 -3.80 -10.84
N SER A 79 -0.63 -3.54 -10.78
CA SER A 79 -1.24 -2.37 -10.12
C SER A 79 -2.37 -2.83 -9.21
N ILE A 80 -2.54 -2.15 -8.08
CA ILE A 80 -3.67 -2.36 -7.18
C ILE A 80 -4.55 -1.11 -7.25
N VAL A 81 -5.84 -1.29 -7.53
CA VAL A 81 -6.81 -0.20 -7.68
C VAL A 81 -7.85 -0.23 -6.57
N ASN A 82 -8.37 0.96 -6.26
CA ASN A 82 -9.36 1.13 -5.21
C ASN A 82 -10.74 0.62 -5.65
N PRO A 83 -11.36 -0.28 -4.86
CA PRO A 83 -12.70 -0.82 -5.11
C PRO A 83 -13.75 0.23 -5.42
N LYS A 84 -13.68 1.37 -4.73
CA LYS A 84 -14.64 2.45 -4.92
C LYS A 84 -14.57 3.04 -6.32
N ARG A 85 -13.36 3.24 -6.86
CA ARG A 85 -13.17 3.80 -8.21
C ARG A 85 -13.66 2.84 -9.29
N VAL A 86 -13.38 1.55 -9.14
CA VAL A 86 -13.89 0.50 -10.04
C VAL A 86 -15.42 0.46 -9.98
N ARG A 87 -16.01 0.55 -8.78
CA ARG A 87 -17.46 0.56 -8.59
C ARG A 87 -18.15 1.80 -9.16
N ASP A 88 -17.58 2.98 -8.99
CA ASP A 88 -18.14 4.21 -9.56
C ASP A 88 -18.03 4.20 -11.10
N PHE A 89 -16.98 3.59 -11.65
CA PHE A 89 -16.88 3.31 -13.08
C PHE A 89 -17.95 2.33 -13.56
N ALA A 90 -18.26 1.28 -12.79
CA ALA A 90 -19.36 0.34 -13.09
C ALA A 90 -20.70 1.07 -13.24
N LYS A 91 -21.00 1.96 -12.29
CA LYS A 91 -22.23 2.77 -12.29
C LYS A 91 -22.31 3.67 -13.51
N ALA A 92 -21.21 4.33 -13.88
CA ALA A 92 -21.14 5.18 -15.06
C ALA A 92 -21.43 4.40 -16.36
N LEU A 93 -21.05 3.12 -16.42
CA LEU A 93 -21.34 2.23 -17.55
C LEU A 93 -22.75 1.59 -17.49
N GLY A 94 -23.57 1.89 -16.48
CA GLY A 94 -24.90 1.29 -16.30
C GLY A 94 -24.86 -0.22 -16.00
N ARG A 95 -23.71 -0.77 -15.60
CA ARG A 95 -23.57 -2.19 -15.29
C ARG A 95 -23.93 -2.43 -13.83
N LEU A 96 -25.15 -2.90 -13.61
CA LEU A 96 -25.69 -3.22 -12.27
C LEU A 96 -25.53 -4.71 -11.91
N ALA A 97 -25.34 -5.57 -12.90
CA ALA A 97 -25.15 -7.00 -12.68
C ALA A 97 -23.76 -7.28 -12.12
N LYS A 98 -23.70 -8.01 -11.00
CA LYS A 98 -22.48 -8.51 -10.38
C LYS A 98 -22.33 -9.98 -10.72
N ASN A 99 -21.31 -10.32 -11.48
CA ASN A 99 -20.80 -11.67 -11.52
C ASN A 99 -19.28 -11.61 -11.65
N ASP A 100 -18.60 -12.67 -11.20
CA ASP A 100 -17.14 -12.67 -11.08
C ASP A 100 -16.43 -12.38 -12.42
N LYS A 101 -17.01 -12.85 -13.53
CA LYS A 101 -16.51 -12.62 -14.89
C LYS A 101 -16.64 -11.15 -15.31
N ILE A 102 -17.79 -10.54 -15.04
CA ILE A 102 -18.09 -9.14 -15.33
C ILE A 102 -17.21 -8.24 -14.47
N ASP A 103 -16.97 -8.60 -13.21
CA ASP A 103 -16.15 -7.82 -12.29
C ASP A 103 -14.67 -7.81 -12.77
N ALA A 104 -14.10 -8.96 -13.14
CA ALA A 104 -12.77 -9.01 -13.74
C ALA A 104 -12.68 -8.23 -15.08
N GLN A 105 -13.71 -8.34 -15.95
CA GLN A 105 -13.79 -7.54 -17.19
C GLN A 105 -13.88 -6.04 -16.92
N LEU A 106 -14.63 -5.65 -15.88
CA LEU A 106 -14.82 -4.27 -15.49
C LEU A 106 -13.49 -3.68 -14.99
N ILE A 107 -12.75 -4.40 -14.17
CA ILE A 107 -11.42 -3.99 -13.70
C ILE A 107 -10.49 -3.79 -14.91
N ARG A 108 -10.52 -4.69 -15.90
CA ARG A 108 -9.76 -4.53 -17.14
C ARG A 108 -10.19 -3.29 -17.93
N ALA A 109 -11.49 -3.07 -18.11
CA ALA A 109 -11.99 -1.90 -18.83
C ALA A 109 -11.65 -0.58 -18.09
N TYR A 110 -11.70 -0.60 -16.77
CA TYR A 110 -11.23 0.50 -15.93
C TYR A 110 -9.74 0.74 -16.12
N ALA A 111 -8.95 -0.32 -16.15
CA ALA A 111 -7.51 -0.25 -16.39
C ALA A 111 -7.19 0.44 -17.72
N ASP A 112 -7.97 0.20 -18.78
CA ASP A 112 -7.76 0.81 -20.11
C ASP A 112 -7.81 2.34 -20.08
N VAL A 113 -8.67 2.93 -19.23
CA VAL A 113 -8.90 4.38 -19.15
C VAL A 113 -8.22 5.07 -17.97
N ALA A 114 -7.87 4.32 -16.93
CA ALA A 114 -7.28 4.87 -15.72
C ALA A 114 -5.78 5.13 -15.87
N ASP A 115 -5.30 6.18 -15.21
CA ASP A 115 -3.88 6.37 -14.93
C ASP A 115 -3.48 5.42 -13.79
N LEU A 116 -2.62 4.45 -14.10
CA LEU A 116 -2.27 3.34 -13.22
C LEU A 116 -0.82 3.46 -12.76
N PHE A 117 -0.62 3.29 -11.45
CA PHE A 117 0.71 3.22 -10.86
C PHE A 117 1.18 1.77 -10.80
N LEU A 118 2.34 1.50 -11.40
CA LEU A 118 2.99 0.20 -11.28
C LEU A 118 3.54 0.02 -9.88
N LEU A 119 3.20 -1.12 -9.27
CA LEU A 119 3.74 -1.51 -7.99
C LEU A 119 5.21 -1.88 -8.19
N GLU A 120 6.09 -1.34 -7.35
CA GLU A 120 7.50 -1.70 -7.35
C GLU A 120 7.77 -2.85 -6.39
N ARG A 121 8.67 -3.75 -6.78
CA ARG A 121 9.19 -4.78 -5.88
C ARG A 121 9.98 -4.10 -4.77
N LYS A 122 9.50 -4.24 -3.54
CA LYS A 122 10.22 -3.75 -2.36
C LYS A 122 11.45 -4.62 -2.13
N SER A 123 12.57 -3.98 -1.83
CA SER A 123 13.79 -4.72 -1.46
C SER A 123 13.58 -5.40 -0.10
N GLN A 124 14.38 -6.44 0.18
CA GLN A 124 14.37 -7.07 1.51
C GLN A 124 14.74 -6.06 2.62
N ALA A 125 15.58 -5.07 2.29
CA ALA A 125 15.92 -3.98 3.19
C ALA A 125 14.69 -3.11 3.51
N ASP A 126 13.87 -2.76 2.52
CA ASP A 126 12.64 -1.98 2.71
C ASP A 126 11.61 -2.71 3.59
N GLU A 127 11.43 -4.01 3.36
CA GLU A 127 10.50 -4.82 4.17
C GLU A 127 10.97 -4.96 5.62
N ARG A 128 12.28 -5.15 5.82
CA ARG A 128 12.89 -5.15 7.15
C ARG A 128 12.71 -3.81 7.84
N LEU A 129 13.00 -2.70 7.15
CA LEU A 129 12.87 -1.36 7.68
C LEU A 129 11.42 -1.05 8.08
N LYS A 130 10.45 -1.43 7.24
CA LYS A 130 9.02 -1.31 7.55
C LYS A 130 8.61 -2.09 8.78
N SER A 131 9.14 -3.31 8.95
CA SER A 131 8.86 -4.16 10.10
C SER A 131 9.41 -3.54 11.39
N LEU A 132 10.62 -2.98 11.36
CA LEU A 132 11.24 -2.30 12.51
C LEU A 132 10.46 -1.05 12.93
N ILE A 133 10.06 -0.20 11.98
CA ILE A 133 9.24 1.00 12.26
C ILE A 133 7.88 0.61 12.83
N LEU A 134 7.24 -0.43 12.28
CA LEU A 134 5.98 -0.95 12.81
C LEU A 134 6.14 -1.44 14.25
N ARG A 135 7.20 -2.20 14.55
CA ARG A 135 7.47 -2.67 15.91
C ARG A 135 7.72 -1.51 16.87
N ARG A 136 8.50 -0.52 16.46
CA ARG A 136 8.73 0.71 17.24
C ARG A 136 7.41 1.41 17.59
N LYS A 137 6.50 1.56 16.61
CA LYS A 137 5.16 2.13 16.83
C LYS A 137 4.35 1.33 17.86
N GLN A 138 4.42 -0.01 17.81
CA GLN A 138 3.75 -0.88 18.79
C GLN A 138 4.30 -0.66 20.20
N LEU A 139 5.63 -0.60 20.36
CA LEU A 139 6.25 -0.35 21.68
C LEU A 139 5.86 1.01 22.24
N LEU A 140 5.83 2.06 21.42
CA LEU A 140 5.36 3.38 21.84
C LEU A 140 3.88 3.36 22.27
N LYS A 141 3.04 2.62 21.54
CA LYS A 141 1.63 2.43 21.92
C LYS A 141 1.52 1.72 23.26
N HIS A 142 2.28 0.65 23.48
CA HIS A 142 2.30 -0.06 24.76
C HIS A 142 2.77 0.87 25.87
N GLN A 143 3.86 1.62 25.68
CA GLN A 143 4.34 2.59 26.65
C GLN A 143 3.26 3.61 27.04
N ALA A 144 2.47 4.11 26.08
CA ALA A 144 1.37 5.04 26.36
C ALA A 144 0.24 4.38 27.15
N VAL A 145 -0.13 3.14 26.80
CA VAL A 145 -1.17 2.37 27.49
C VAL A 145 -0.76 2.05 28.93
N GLU A 146 0.48 1.61 29.14
CA GLU A 146 1.00 1.27 30.46
C GLU A 146 1.10 2.50 31.37
N LYS A 147 1.48 3.66 30.82
CA LYS A 147 1.43 4.93 31.57
C LYS A 147 0.01 5.26 32.03
N GLN A 148 -0.99 5.04 31.19
CA GLN A 148 -2.39 5.24 31.56
C GLN A 148 -2.83 4.29 32.69
N TYR A 149 -2.35 3.04 32.67
CA TYR A 149 -2.60 2.10 33.75
C TYR A 149 -1.92 2.52 35.05
N LEU A 150 -0.69 3.04 34.98
CA LEU A 150 0.02 3.54 36.16
C LEU A 150 -0.74 4.71 36.84
N GLU A 151 -1.36 5.59 36.07
CA GLU A 151 -2.14 6.73 36.59
C GLU A 151 -3.45 6.31 37.27
N THR A 152 -4.00 5.15 36.90
CA THR A 152 -5.33 4.70 37.32
C THR A 152 -5.31 3.55 38.32
N SER A 153 -4.16 2.88 38.47
CA SER A 153 -3.99 1.73 39.37
C SER A 153 -3.70 2.18 40.80
N THR A 154 -4.28 1.50 41.77
CA THR A 154 -4.12 1.79 43.21
C THR A 154 -3.40 0.69 43.98
N ASP A 155 -3.37 -0.53 43.43
CA ASP A 155 -2.69 -1.68 44.02
C ASP A 155 -1.16 -1.60 43.84
N LYS A 156 -0.41 -1.85 44.92
CA LYS A 156 1.05 -1.68 44.94
C LYS A 156 1.78 -2.70 44.06
N ASP A 157 1.35 -3.95 44.05
CA ASP A 157 2.02 -5.01 43.29
C ASP A 157 1.78 -4.82 41.79
N VAL A 158 0.57 -4.36 41.43
CA VAL A 158 0.24 -3.96 40.05
C VAL A 158 1.09 -2.76 39.60
N ILE A 159 1.23 -1.72 40.45
CA ILE A 159 2.06 -0.55 40.15
C ILE A 159 3.52 -0.95 39.89
N LEU A 160 4.10 -1.81 40.74
CA LEU A 160 5.48 -2.30 40.57
C LEU A 160 5.65 -3.06 39.26
N SER A 161 4.71 -3.97 38.95
CA SER A 161 4.71 -4.72 37.68
C SER A 161 4.66 -3.80 36.45
N ILE A 162 3.81 -2.76 36.47
CA ILE A 162 3.73 -1.76 35.39
C ILE A 162 5.03 -0.97 35.27
N GLN A 163 5.62 -0.56 36.39
CA GLN A 163 6.89 0.17 36.41
C GLN A 163 8.05 -0.67 35.86
N ASP A 164 8.13 -1.94 36.23
CA ASP A 164 9.13 -2.88 35.72
C ASP A 164 9.00 -3.02 34.20
N PHE A 165 7.78 -3.22 33.70
CA PHE A 165 7.56 -3.32 32.26
C PHE A 165 7.90 -2.01 31.53
N LEU A 166 7.46 -0.86 32.06
CA LEU A 166 7.80 0.46 31.55
C LEU A 166 9.32 0.71 31.54
N GLY A 167 10.07 0.16 32.49
CA GLY A 167 11.53 0.26 32.55
C GLY A 167 12.23 -0.42 31.36
N THR A 168 11.66 -1.51 30.82
CA THR A 168 12.26 -2.24 29.70
C THR A 168 12.02 -1.61 28.32
N LEU A 169 10.94 -0.82 28.17
CA LEU A 169 10.52 -0.30 26.88
C LEU A 169 11.48 0.75 26.27
N PRO A 170 12.03 1.72 27.03
CA PRO A 170 12.95 2.73 26.51
C PRO A 170 14.18 2.13 25.83
N GLU A 171 14.80 1.12 26.44
CA GLU A 171 15.99 0.46 25.88
C GLU A 171 15.67 -0.30 24.59
N GLN A 172 14.53 -1.01 24.55
CA GLN A 172 14.07 -1.68 23.34
C GLN A 172 13.79 -0.68 22.21
N ILE A 173 13.14 0.44 22.52
CA ILE A 173 12.87 1.50 21.54
C ILE A 173 14.18 2.12 21.03
N ALA A 174 15.14 2.40 21.93
CA ALA A 174 16.44 2.96 21.55
C ALA A 174 17.25 2.01 20.66
N SER A 175 17.22 0.70 20.96
CA SER A 175 17.86 -0.33 20.14
C SER A 175 17.26 -0.41 18.73
N LEU A 176 15.92 -0.32 18.62
CA LEU A 176 15.23 -0.26 17.34
C LEU A 176 15.56 1.03 16.57
N ASP A 177 15.58 2.18 17.24
CA ASP A 177 15.95 3.48 16.65
C ASP A 177 17.34 3.41 16.02
N LYS A 178 18.32 2.87 16.75
CA LYS A 178 19.69 2.68 16.25
C LYS A 178 19.73 1.76 15.03
N THR A 179 19.01 0.65 15.08
CA THR A 179 18.94 -0.30 13.95
C THR A 179 18.31 0.32 12.71
N ILE A 180 17.22 1.07 12.88
CA ILE A 180 16.54 1.80 11.80
C ILE A 180 17.51 2.82 11.18
N GLN A 181 18.22 3.59 12.00
CA GLN A 181 19.18 4.58 11.55
C GLN A 181 20.30 3.95 10.72
N THR A 182 20.92 2.88 11.22
CA THR A 182 22.00 2.17 10.49
C THR A 182 21.53 1.64 9.14
N LEU A 183 20.32 1.06 9.06
CA LEU A 183 19.78 0.55 7.79
C LEU A 183 19.51 1.68 6.79
N MET A 184 18.99 2.82 7.25
CA MET A 184 18.75 3.97 6.39
C MET A 184 20.04 4.66 5.94
N GLU A 185 21.07 4.67 6.78
CA GLU A 185 22.38 5.22 6.46
C GLU A 185 23.18 4.31 5.52
N ALA A 186 22.89 3.00 5.48
CA ALA A 186 23.54 2.08 4.55
C ALA A 186 23.06 2.23 3.09
N ASP A 187 21.86 2.76 2.87
CA ASP A 187 21.29 3.00 1.54
C ASP A 187 21.40 4.50 1.16
N ASP A 188 22.22 4.79 0.14
CA ASP A 188 22.43 6.15 -0.37
C ASP A 188 21.13 6.85 -0.79
N ARG A 189 20.17 6.10 -1.38
CA ARG A 189 18.86 6.64 -1.78
C ARG A 189 18.06 7.07 -0.55
N CYS A 190 18.03 6.22 0.48
CA CYS A 190 17.36 6.54 1.74
C CYS A 190 18.01 7.71 2.45
N ARG A 191 19.35 7.75 2.49
CA ARG A 191 20.12 8.82 3.13
C ARG A 191 19.85 10.19 2.48
N ALA A 192 19.93 10.27 1.16
CA ALA A 192 19.66 11.50 0.41
C ALA A 192 18.21 11.99 0.64
N ARG A 193 17.22 11.09 0.58
CA ARG A 193 15.82 11.43 0.83
C ARG A 193 15.58 11.86 2.28
N LYS A 194 16.22 11.22 3.26
CA LYS A 194 16.11 11.60 4.69
C LYS A 194 16.62 13.00 4.91
N GLN A 195 17.78 13.36 4.35
CA GLN A 195 18.35 14.71 4.48
C GLN A 195 17.40 15.80 3.96
N LEU A 196 16.77 15.58 2.82
CA LEU A 196 15.79 16.52 2.27
C LEU A 196 14.57 16.70 3.18
N VAL A 197 14.07 15.62 3.76
CA VAL A 197 12.87 15.66 4.62
C VAL A 197 13.17 16.29 5.99
N VAL A 198 14.34 16.03 6.56
CA VAL A 198 14.78 16.61 7.84
C VAL A 198 15.10 18.11 7.72
N ALA A 199 15.43 18.60 6.53
CA ALA A 199 15.65 20.03 6.30
C ALA A 199 14.39 20.90 6.47
N VAL A 200 13.20 20.29 6.56
CA VAL A 200 11.95 21.00 6.82
C VAL A 200 11.80 21.27 8.31
N ASP A 201 11.56 22.54 8.66
CA ASP A 201 11.36 22.95 10.04
C ASP A 201 10.25 22.12 10.74
N GLY A 202 10.59 21.59 11.92
CA GLY A 202 9.70 20.74 12.71
C GLY A 202 9.72 19.25 12.35
N ILE A 203 10.48 18.81 11.32
CA ILE A 203 10.62 17.40 10.98
C ILE A 203 11.94 16.83 11.50
N GLY A 204 11.87 16.10 12.62
CA GLY A 204 13.01 15.36 13.16
C GLY A 204 13.27 14.02 12.46
N GLU A 205 14.42 13.40 12.74
CA GLU A 205 14.85 12.16 12.09
C GLU A 205 13.82 11.02 12.16
N ARG A 206 13.23 10.81 13.33
CA ARG A 206 12.22 9.75 13.56
C ARG A 206 10.99 9.93 12.67
N THR A 207 10.55 11.18 12.51
CA THR A 207 9.41 11.53 11.66
C THR A 207 9.78 11.32 10.19
N ALA A 208 10.97 11.76 9.78
CA ALA A 208 11.47 11.55 8.43
C ALA A 208 11.55 10.06 8.06
N SER A 209 12.12 9.22 8.93
CA SER A 209 12.17 7.77 8.74
C SER A 209 10.79 7.14 8.59
N THR A 210 9.84 7.58 9.42
CA THR A 210 8.45 7.09 9.37
C THR A 210 7.80 7.48 8.05
N LEU A 211 7.95 8.74 7.62
CA LEU A 211 7.39 9.24 6.36
C LEU A 211 7.95 8.48 5.16
N LEU A 212 9.27 8.33 5.06
CA LEU A 212 9.89 7.67 3.90
C LEU A 212 9.47 6.20 3.73
N VAL A 213 9.17 5.51 4.82
CA VAL A 213 8.82 4.09 4.79
C VAL A 213 7.33 3.86 4.58
N HIS A 214 6.49 4.73 5.17
CA HIS A 214 5.03 4.64 5.01
C HIS A 214 4.52 5.34 3.75
N LEU A 215 5.31 6.27 3.20
CA LEU A 215 4.99 7.07 2.03
C LEU A 215 6.16 7.04 1.04
N PRO A 216 6.49 5.86 0.45
CA PRO A 216 7.57 5.73 -0.51
C PRO A 216 7.40 6.62 -1.75
N GLU A 217 6.17 7.08 -2.03
CA GLU A 217 5.81 8.00 -3.10
C GLU A 217 6.28 9.45 -2.86
N LEU A 218 6.73 9.77 -1.63
CA LEU A 218 7.17 11.11 -1.26
C LEU A 218 8.41 11.53 -2.07
N GLY A 219 8.26 12.58 -2.88
CA GLY A 219 9.26 13.06 -3.83
C GLY A 219 9.12 12.50 -5.26
N GLN A 220 8.18 11.57 -5.49
CA GLN A 220 7.79 11.11 -6.83
C GLN A 220 6.47 11.75 -7.27
N LEU A 221 5.51 11.86 -6.34
CA LEU A 221 4.21 12.47 -6.59
C LEU A 221 4.22 13.96 -6.26
N SER A 222 3.33 14.72 -6.91
CA SER A 222 3.11 16.12 -6.59
C SER A 222 2.56 16.29 -5.18
N HIS A 223 2.77 17.48 -4.59
CA HIS A 223 2.24 17.82 -3.27
C HIS A 223 0.72 17.58 -3.14
N LYS A 224 -0.08 17.89 -4.17
CA LYS A 224 -1.52 17.63 -4.18
C LYS A 224 -1.85 16.14 -4.15
N GLN A 225 -1.15 15.33 -4.94
CA GLN A 225 -1.34 13.89 -4.99
C GLN A 225 -0.94 13.24 -3.67
N ILE A 226 0.17 13.68 -3.05
CA ILE A 226 0.59 13.22 -1.74
C ILE A 226 -0.43 13.60 -0.66
N SER A 227 -0.89 14.85 -0.62
CA SER A 227 -1.90 15.27 0.35
C SER A 227 -3.21 14.50 0.18
N ALA A 228 -3.61 14.18 -1.05
CA ALA A 228 -4.76 13.31 -1.32
C ALA A 228 -4.51 11.88 -0.83
N LEU A 229 -3.34 11.30 -1.12
CA LEU A 229 -2.93 9.94 -0.71
C LEU A 229 -2.97 9.75 0.82
N VAL A 230 -2.46 10.74 1.56
CA VAL A 230 -2.46 10.71 3.04
C VAL A 230 -3.84 11.07 3.61
N GLY A 231 -4.79 11.52 2.78
CA GLY A 231 -6.16 11.85 3.20
C GLY A 231 -6.30 13.21 3.89
N VAL A 232 -5.36 14.13 3.64
CA VAL A 232 -5.36 15.48 4.23
C VAL A 232 -5.79 16.57 3.23
N ALA A 233 -5.92 16.23 1.93
CA ALA A 233 -6.39 17.17 0.92
C ALA A 233 -7.92 17.34 0.96
N PRO A 234 -8.43 18.58 1.12
CA PRO A 234 -9.86 18.85 0.98
C PRO A 234 -10.25 18.90 -0.51
N PHE A 235 -11.31 18.19 -0.88
CA PHE A 235 -11.82 18.18 -2.26
C PHE A 235 -12.93 19.22 -2.42
N CYS A 236 -12.94 19.89 -3.58
CA CYS A 236 -13.99 20.84 -3.93
C CYS A 236 -15.30 20.09 -4.23
N ASN A 237 -16.42 20.63 -3.74
CA ASN A 237 -17.76 20.10 -3.95
C ASN A 237 -18.68 21.20 -4.53
N ASP A 238 -18.14 21.90 -5.52
CA ASP A 238 -18.80 23.03 -6.16
C ASP A 238 -19.46 22.54 -7.45
N SER A 239 -20.67 23.02 -7.75
CA SER A 239 -21.41 22.69 -8.98
C SER A 239 -22.18 23.91 -9.45
N GLY A 240 -21.82 24.44 -10.64
CA GLY A 240 -22.32 25.72 -11.12
C GLY A 240 -22.06 26.84 -10.11
N GLU A 241 -23.11 27.53 -9.69
CA GLU A 241 -23.05 28.57 -8.66
C GLU A 241 -23.03 28.03 -7.22
N ARG A 242 -23.33 26.74 -7.02
CA ARG A 242 -23.36 26.13 -5.69
C ARG A 242 -21.94 25.91 -5.18
N LYS A 243 -21.56 26.64 -4.12
CA LYS A 243 -20.33 26.36 -3.34
C LYS A 243 -20.64 25.37 -2.22
N GLY A 244 -20.08 24.16 -2.31
CA GLY A 244 -20.27 23.11 -1.31
C GLY A 244 -19.24 23.14 -0.21
N LYS A 245 -19.53 22.45 0.91
CA LYS A 245 -18.52 22.20 1.94
C LYS A 245 -17.41 21.31 1.37
N LYS A 246 -16.17 21.80 1.44
CA LYS A 246 -14.97 21.03 1.08
C LYS A 246 -14.66 20.08 2.23
N MET A 247 -14.48 18.80 1.92
CA MET A 247 -14.20 17.77 2.91
C MET A 247 -12.99 16.96 2.46
N ILE A 248 -12.22 16.47 3.42
CA ILE A 248 -11.20 15.45 3.17
C ILE A 248 -11.89 14.12 2.86
N TRP A 249 -11.23 13.32 2.05
CA TRP A 249 -11.63 11.94 1.75
C TRP A 249 -10.45 11.02 2.04
N GLY A 250 -10.72 9.74 2.32
CA GLY A 250 -9.67 8.73 2.37
C GLY A 250 -8.95 8.67 1.02
N GLY A 251 -7.62 8.50 1.06
CA GLY A 251 -6.79 8.57 -0.14
C GLY A 251 -7.21 7.62 -1.27
N PRO A 252 -6.86 7.96 -2.52
CA PRO A 252 -7.21 7.20 -3.72
C PRO A 252 -6.72 5.76 -3.70
#